data_AF-A0A967Y245-F1
#
_entry.id   AF-A0A967Y245-F1
#
_cell.length_a   1.000
_cell.length_b   1.000
_cell.length_c   1.000
_cell.angle_alpha   90.00
_cell.angle_beta   90.00
_cell.angle_gamma   90.00
#
_symmetry.space_group_name_H-M   'P 1'
#
loop_
_entity.id
_entity.type
_entity.pdbx_description
1 polymer ?
#
loop_
_entity_poly.entity_id
_entity_poly.type
_entity_poly.pdbx_seq_one_letter_code
_entity_poly.pdbx_strand_id
1 'polypeptide(L)'
;MWERIRYPGLRIAGGVSSGIYKSTDGGDNWNLLSNGLPAPSSTVGRIGIDIAPGNPNVIYAIYADHPGYFDGVYKSTNAGNSWSRVNDGALSNIYSSFGWYFGNIYIDPTDENTVYALGVTMYKSTNGGN
;
A
#
# COMPACT_ATOMS: atom_id res chain seq x y z
N MET A 1 -12.78 -0.81 9.47
CA MET A 1 -14.07 -1.06 8.77
C MET A 1 -13.76 -1.02 7.28
N TRP A 2 -14.03 -2.07 6.51
CA TRP A 2 -13.74 -2.03 5.06
C TRP A 2 -14.94 -1.40 4.34
N GLU A 3 -14.69 -0.67 3.24
CA GLU A 3 -15.75 -0.13 2.36
C GLU A 3 -15.69 -0.70 0.93
N ARG A 4 -14.93 -1.79 0.73
CA ARG A 4 -14.84 -2.46 -0.57
C ARG A 4 -16.13 -3.21 -0.93
N ILE A 5 -16.73 -2.86 -2.07
CA ILE A 5 -17.91 -3.54 -2.63
C ILE A 5 -17.67 -3.85 -4.11
N ARG A 6 -18.02 -5.07 -4.54
CA ARG A 6 -17.97 -5.46 -5.95
C ARG A 6 -19.22 -6.23 -6.38
N TYR A 7 -19.98 -5.62 -7.28
CA TYR A 7 -21.09 -6.24 -8.02
C TYR A 7 -20.90 -6.00 -9.53
N PRO A 8 -21.62 -6.71 -10.42
CA PRO A 8 -21.51 -6.53 -11.87
C PRO A 8 -21.66 -5.06 -12.33
N GLY A 9 -22.47 -4.25 -11.64
CA GLY A 9 -22.67 -2.82 -11.92
C GLY A 9 -22.14 -1.84 -10.86
N LEU A 10 -21.56 -2.32 -9.76
CA LEU A 10 -21.07 -1.46 -8.67
C LEU A 10 -19.63 -1.82 -8.30
N ARG A 11 -18.81 -0.79 -8.13
CA ARG A 11 -17.44 -0.92 -7.64
C ARG A 11 -17.15 0.19 -6.66
N ILE A 12 -16.98 -0.18 -5.39
CA ILE A 12 -16.46 0.69 -4.34
C ILE A 12 -15.13 0.09 -3.92
N ALA A 13 -14.07 0.89 -3.93
CA ALA A 13 -12.71 0.43 -3.66
C ALA A 13 -12.00 1.22 -2.57
N GLY A 14 -12.75 2.09 -1.88
CA GLY A 14 -12.30 3.02 -0.88
C GLY A 14 -13.48 3.79 -0.29
N GLY A 15 -13.24 4.55 0.76
CA GLY A 15 -14.27 5.31 1.46
C GLY A 15 -13.74 6.03 2.68
N VAL A 16 -14.58 6.86 3.30
CA VAL A 16 -14.19 7.78 4.38
C VAL A 16 -13.69 7.10 5.65
N SER A 17 -13.96 5.81 5.83
CA SER A 17 -13.44 5.00 6.93
C SER A 17 -12.20 4.19 6.56
N SER A 18 -11.80 4.21 5.29
CA SER A 18 -10.62 3.50 4.81
C SER A 18 -9.34 4.19 5.26
N GLY A 19 -8.33 3.40 5.62
CA GLY A 19 -7.05 3.88 6.13
C GLY A 19 -6.26 2.75 6.78
N ILE A 20 -5.05 3.07 7.24
CA ILE A 20 -4.23 2.15 8.02
C ILE A 20 -4.55 2.38 9.50
N TYR A 21 -4.84 1.30 10.22
CA TYR A 21 -5.13 1.33 11.64
C TYR A 21 -4.10 0.49 12.39
N LYS A 22 -3.80 0.87 13.62
CA LYS A 22 -2.91 0.13 14.52
C LYS A 22 -3.58 -0.13 15.85
N SER A 23 -3.43 -1.35 16.33
CA SER A 23 -3.73 -1.74 17.71
C SER A 23 -2.42 -2.04 18.45
N THR A 24 -2.42 -1.80 19.76
CA THR A 24 -1.33 -2.14 20.69
C THR A 24 -1.83 -2.99 21.87
N ASP A 25 -3.09 -3.39 21.85
CA ASP A 25 -3.80 -4.08 22.93
C ASP A 25 -4.44 -5.38 22.45
N GLY A 26 -3.79 -6.06 21.51
CA GLY A 26 -4.26 -7.35 21.00
C GLY A 26 -5.49 -7.27 20.07
N GLY A 27 -5.87 -6.06 19.66
CA GLY A 27 -6.98 -5.82 18.73
C GLY A 27 -8.24 -5.27 19.38
N ASP A 28 -8.23 -4.98 20.69
CA ASP A 28 -9.37 -4.41 21.42
C ASP A 28 -9.67 -2.98 20.95
N ASN A 29 -8.64 -2.17 20.74
CA ASN A 29 -8.77 -0.82 20.18
C ASN A 29 -7.88 -0.63 18.96
N TRP A 30 -8.40 0.10 17.97
CA TRP A 30 -7.71 0.41 16.73
C TRP A 30 -7.68 1.92 16.51
N ASN A 31 -6.48 2.48 16.41
CA ASN A 31 -6.26 3.89 16.16
C ASN A 31 -5.94 4.10 14.68
N LEU A 32 -6.62 5.06 14.05
CA LEU A 32 -6.31 5.49 12.69
C LEU A 32 -4.92 6.15 12.66
N LEU A 33 -4.06 5.68 11.77
CA LEU A 33 -2.80 6.34 11.45
C LEU A 33 -3.04 7.39 10.37
N SER A 34 -2.71 8.64 10.66
CA SER A 34 -2.96 9.79 9.76
C SER A 34 -1.76 10.70 9.55
N ASN A 35 -0.74 10.62 10.41
CA ASN A 35 0.40 11.52 10.37
C ASN A 35 1.29 11.26 9.15
N GLY A 36 1.09 12.02 8.08
CA GLY A 36 1.83 11.92 6.82
C GLY A 36 1.23 10.94 5.80
N LEU A 37 0.09 10.33 6.09
CA LEU A 37 -0.68 9.47 5.17
C LEU A 37 -1.82 10.26 4.50
N PRO A 38 -2.39 9.78 3.38
CA PRO A 38 -3.58 10.36 2.78
C PRO A 38 -4.72 10.50 3.80
N ALA A 39 -5.32 11.69 3.87
CA ALA A 39 -6.42 11.98 4.78
C ALA A 39 -7.67 11.18 4.39
N PRO A 40 -8.48 10.70 5.35
CA PRO A 40 -9.69 9.94 5.06
C PRO A 40 -10.63 10.69 4.10
N SER A 41 -11.04 10.02 3.03
CA SER A 41 -11.90 10.58 2.00
C SER A 41 -12.64 9.46 1.26
N SER A 42 -13.61 9.81 0.42
CA SER A 42 -14.27 8.83 -0.47
C SER A 42 -13.32 8.17 -1.46
N THR A 43 -12.07 8.65 -1.56
CA THR A 43 -11.06 8.16 -2.48
C THR A 43 -9.93 7.37 -1.88
N VAL A 44 -9.81 7.34 -0.55
CA VAL A 44 -8.81 6.51 0.12
C VAL A 44 -9.24 5.05 0.08
N GLY A 45 -8.36 4.18 -0.40
CA GLY A 45 -8.59 2.75 -0.49
C GLY A 45 -7.43 2.03 -1.17
N ARG A 46 -7.58 0.73 -1.46
CA ARG A 46 -6.55 -0.11 -2.13
C ARG A 46 -5.14 0.11 -1.56
N ILE A 47 -5.02 -0.14 -0.27
CA ILE A 47 -3.79 0.07 0.48
C ILE A 47 -3.08 -1.27 0.61
N GLY A 48 -1.83 -1.34 0.13
CA GLY A 48 -0.90 -2.41 0.48
C GLY A 48 -0.01 -1.97 1.62
N ILE A 49 0.38 -2.89 2.50
CA ILE A 49 1.25 -2.61 3.64
C ILE A 49 2.16 -3.82 3.88
N ASP A 50 3.42 -3.55 4.25
CA ASP A 50 4.35 -4.57 4.72
C ASP A 50 5.28 -4.00 5.80
N ILE A 51 5.78 -4.87 6.68
CA ILE A 51 6.63 -4.53 7.83
C ILE A 51 7.97 -5.25 7.67
N ALA A 52 9.07 -4.52 7.84
CA ALA A 52 10.40 -5.10 7.66
C ALA A 52 10.68 -6.18 8.73
N PRO A 53 11.02 -7.43 8.34
CA PRO A 53 11.22 -8.51 9.31
C PRO A 53 12.36 -8.27 10.29
N GLY A 54 13.46 -7.65 9.83
CA GLY A 54 14.64 -7.34 10.65
C GLY A 54 14.48 -6.09 11.53
N ASN A 55 13.48 -5.23 11.25
CA ASN A 55 13.26 -3.97 11.96
C ASN A 55 11.79 -3.55 11.91
N PRO A 56 10.96 -3.98 12.89
CA PRO A 56 9.52 -3.70 12.90
C PRO A 56 9.13 -2.22 12.99
N ASN A 57 10.09 -1.31 13.22
CA ASN A 57 9.83 0.13 13.14
C ASN A 57 9.68 0.61 11.69
N VAL A 58 10.26 -0.11 10.73
CA VAL A 58 10.20 0.19 9.31
C VAL A 58 8.99 -0.47 8.68
N ILE A 59 8.10 0.37 8.16
CA ILE A 59 6.84 -0.05 7.54
C ILE A 59 6.71 0.70 6.22
N TYR A 60 6.30 -0.01 5.18
CA TYR A 60 5.96 0.59 3.90
C TYR A 60 4.48 0.40 3.61
N ALA A 61 3.88 1.42 3.02
CA ALA A 61 2.51 1.37 2.51
C ALA A 61 2.46 1.92 1.08
N ILE A 62 1.62 1.32 0.25
CA ILE A 62 1.35 1.79 -1.11
C ILE A 62 -0.14 2.11 -1.24
N TYR A 63 -0.45 3.27 -1.83
CA TYR A 63 -1.82 3.76 -1.97
C TYR A 63 -2.22 3.85 -3.44
N ALA A 64 -3.52 3.62 -3.70
CA ALA A 64 -4.18 4.00 -4.92
C ALA A 64 -5.40 4.86 -4.60
N ASP A 65 -5.75 5.78 -5.49
CA ASP A 65 -6.97 6.57 -5.34
C ASP A 65 -8.24 5.81 -5.84
N HIS A 66 -9.41 6.46 -5.77
CA HIS A 66 -10.69 5.88 -6.19
C HIS A 66 -10.72 5.38 -7.64
N PRO A 67 -10.28 6.19 -8.64
CA PRO A 67 -10.07 5.70 -10.00
C PRO A 67 -9.14 4.48 -10.05
N GLY A 68 -8.14 4.43 -9.17
CA GLY A 68 -7.08 3.42 -9.18
C GLY A 68 -5.76 3.94 -9.70
N TYR A 69 -5.58 5.26 -9.75
CA TYR A 69 -4.29 5.85 -10.01
C TYR A 69 -3.37 5.67 -8.81
N PHE A 70 -2.08 5.63 -9.09
CA PHE A 70 -1.06 5.49 -8.08
C PHE A 70 -1.01 6.75 -7.21
N ASP A 71 -1.24 6.59 -5.91
CA ASP A 71 -1.27 7.66 -4.91
C ASP A 71 -0.05 7.59 -3.97
N GLY A 72 1.00 6.89 -4.39
CA GLY A 72 2.31 6.95 -3.77
C GLY A 72 2.69 5.77 -2.87
N VAL A 73 3.96 5.77 -2.50
CA VAL A 73 4.53 4.87 -1.47
C VAL A 73 4.94 5.71 -0.28
N TYR A 74 4.57 5.26 0.91
CA TYR A 74 4.82 5.89 2.18
C TYR A 74 5.68 4.99 3.06
N LYS A 75 6.66 5.57 3.74
CA LYS A 75 7.55 4.87 4.70
C LYS A 75 7.36 5.47 6.09
N SER A 76 7.26 4.60 7.09
CA SER A 76 7.47 4.93 8.49
C SER A 76 8.79 4.31 8.95
N THR A 77 9.49 4.99 9.86
CA THR A 77 10.67 4.47 10.58
C THR A 77 10.46 4.43 12.10
N ASN A 78 9.24 4.62 12.56
CA ASN A 78 8.86 4.66 13.97
C ASN A 78 7.55 3.90 14.25
N ALA A 79 7.42 2.71 13.66
CA ALA A 79 6.32 1.77 13.87
C ALA A 79 4.92 2.36 13.57
N GLY A 80 4.83 3.28 12.61
CA GLY A 80 3.59 3.87 12.10
C GLY A 80 3.19 5.19 12.77
N ASN A 81 4.00 5.75 13.68
CA ASN A 81 3.69 7.01 14.36
C ASN A 81 3.76 8.23 13.41
N SER A 82 4.64 8.20 12.40
CA SER A 82 4.72 9.20 11.33
C SER A 82 5.18 8.59 10.03
N TRP A 83 4.70 9.13 8.92
CA TRP A 83 4.96 8.62 7.58
C TRP A 83 5.49 9.72 6.67
N SER A 84 6.32 9.33 5.71
CA SER A 84 6.81 10.19 4.64
C SER A 84 6.55 9.53 3.30
N ARG A 85 6.10 10.30 2.31
CA ARG A 85 6.02 9.82 0.92
C ARG A 85 7.45 9.68 0.36
N VAL A 86 7.77 8.51 -0.20
CA VAL A 86 9.14 8.15 -0.63
C VAL A 86 9.24 7.69 -2.08
N ASN A 87 8.13 7.49 -2.79
CA ASN A 87 8.19 7.08 -4.19
C ASN A 87 8.83 8.17 -5.06
N ASP A 88 9.63 7.74 -6.03
CA ASP A 88 10.13 8.58 -7.11
C ASP A 88 9.31 8.37 -8.39
N GLY A 89 9.83 8.86 -9.52
CA GLY A 89 9.18 8.74 -10.83
C GLY A 89 9.11 7.31 -11.38
N ALA A 90 9.93 6.37 -10.89
CA ALA A 90 9.99 5.00 -11.40
C ALA A 90 8.68 4.22 -11.19
N LEU A 91 7.94 4.57 -10.13
CA LEU A 91 6.67 3.93 -9.79
C LEU A 91 5.45 4.60 -10.43
N SER A 92 5.60 5.71 -11.15
CA SER A 92 4.47 6.52 -11.66
C SER A 92 3.48 5.73 -12.52
N ASN A 93 3.95 4.70 -13.25
CA ASN A 93 3.14 3.92 -14.18
C ASN A 93 2.65 2.58 -13.62
N ILE A 94 2.92 2.28 -12.34
CA ILE A 94 2.66 0.96 -11.75
C ILE A 94 1.17 0.55 -11.83
N TYR A 95 0.25 1.52 -11.83
CA TYR A 95 -1.19 1.31 -11.92
C TYR A 95 -1.83 1.75 -13.25
N SER A 96 -1.03 2.03 -14.28
CA SER A 96 -1.50 2.51 -15.61
C SER A 96 -2.48 1.55 -16.33
N SER A 97 -2.55 0.28 -15.95
CA SER A 97 -3.53 -0.69 -16.47
C SER A 97 -4.30 -1.39 -15.35
N PHE A 98 -3.89 -2.59 -14.96
CA PHE A 98 -4.53 -3.41 -13.92
C PHE A 98 -3.71 -3.49 -12.63
N GLY A 99 -2.62 -2.75 -12.49
CA GLY A 99 -1.67 -2.90 -11.37
C GLY A 99 -2.32 -2.62 -10.01
N TRP A 100 -3.33 -1.75 -9.98
CA TRP A 100 -4.13 -1.45 -8.81
C TRP A 100 -4.95 -2.65 -8.30
N TYR A 101 -5.09 -3.74 -9.06
CA TYR A 101 -5.72 -4.98 -8.57
C TYR A 101 -4.84 -5.69 -7.55
N PHE A 102 -3.53 -5.64 -7.74
CA PHE A 102 -2.58 -6.30 -6.84
C PHE A 102 -2.33 -5.39 -5.65
N GLY A 103 -1.92 -4.13 -5.90
CA GLY A 103 -1.82 -3.11 -4.87
C GLY A 103 -0.91 -3.48 -3.70
N ASN A 104 -0.02 -4.46 -3.86
CA ASN A 104 0.83 -4.98 -2.79
C ASN A 104 2.21 -4.33 -2.86
N ILE A 105 2.87 -4.27 -1.71
CA ILE A 105 4.27 -3.91 -1.55
C ILE A 105 4.89 -4.95 -0.63
N TYR A 106 6.10 -5.39 -0.92
CA TYR A 106 6.86 -6.33 -0.09
C TYR A 106 8.26 -5.78 0.19
N ILE A 107 8.75 -5.97 1.40
CA ILE A 107 10.09 -5.55 1.81
C ILE A 107 11.04 -6.75 1.71
N ASP A 108 12.26 -6.54 1.22
CA ASP A 108 13.28 -7.58 1.24
C ASP A 108 13.57 -8.01 2.70
N PRO A 109 13.60 -9.32 3.01
CA PRO A 109 13.77 -9.79 4.39
C PRO A 109 15.15 -9.47 5.00
N THR A 110 16.12 -9.10 4.17
CA THR A 110 17.52 -8.81 4.56
C THR A 110 17.93 -7.36 4.33
N ASP A 111 17.17 -6.57 3.57
CA ASP A 111 17.40 -5.14 3.36
C ASP A 111 16.09 -4.34 3.39
N GLU A 112 15.86 -3.62 4.49
CA GLU A 112 14.65 -2.80 4.70
C GLU A 112 14.48 -1.63 3.71
N ASN A 113 15.48 -1.34 2.87
CA ASN A 113 15.41 -0.30 1.84
C ASN A 113 15.06 -0.85 0.45
N THR A 114 15.11 -2.17 0.27
CA THR A 114 14.68 -2.83 -0.97
C THR A 114 13.21 -3.22 -0.85
N VAL A 115 12.37 -2.69 -1.74
CA VAL A 115 10.93 -2.98 -1.78
C VAL A 115 10.46 -3.40 -3.18
N TYR A 116 9.53 -4.34 -3.22
CA TYR A 116 8.90 -4.86 -4.43
C TYR A 116 7.45 -4.39 -4.46
N ALA A 117 7.17 -3.37 -5.28
CA ALA A 117 5.81 -2.92 -5.52
C ALA A 117 5.17 -3.72 -6.66
N LEU A 118 4.03 -4.34 -6.41
CA LEU A 118 3.36 -5.22 -7.38
C LEU A 118 2.37 -4.43 -8.24
N GLY A 119 2.79 -4.16 -9.48
CA GLY A 119 1.96 -3.68 -10.58
C GLY A 119 1.65 -4.77 -11.59
N VAL A 120 1.69 -4.45 -12.88
CA VAL A 120 1.35 -5.41 -13.95
C VAL A 120 2.54 -6.21 -14.49
N THR A 121 3.79 -5.75 -14.36
CA THR A 121 4.86 -6.46 -15.08
C THR A 121 6.10 -6.71 -14.24
N MET A 122 6.32 -7.98 -13.93
CA MET A 122 7.67 -8.54 -13.88
C MET A 122 7.65 -9.91 -14.56
N TYR A 123 8.39 -10.04 -15.67
CA TYR A 123 8.68 -11.32 -16.32
C TYR A 123 10.19 -11.55 -16.28
N LYS A 124 10.59 -12.74 -15.83
CA LYS A 124 11.98 -13.18 -15.74
C LYS A 124 12.10 -14.54 -16.43
N SER A 125 13.05 -14.69 -17.34
CA SER A 125 13.50 -15.99 -17.84
C SER A 125 15.00 -16.14 -17.64
N THR A 126 15.43 -17.34 -17.26
CA THR A 126 16.85 -17.73 -17.09
C THR A 126 17.25 -18.85 -18.05
N ASN A 127 16.39 -19.20 -19.00
CA ASN A 127 16.52 -20.30 -19.95
C ASN A 127 16.08 -19.90 -21.37
N GLY A 128 16.01 -18.60 -21.65
CA GLY A 128 15.83 -18.06 -23.00
C GLY A 128 14.39 -17.74 -23.41
N GLY A 129 13.43 -17.68 -22.49
CA GLY A 129 12.04 -17.30 -22.78
C GLY A 129 11.24 -18.36 -23.55
N ASN A 130 11.74 -19.61 -23.59
CA ASN A 130 10.95 -20.78 -23.97
C ASN A 130 10.05 -21.24 -22.83
#